data_AF-A0A372Q054-F1
#
_entry.id   AF-A0A372Q054-F1
#
_cell.length_a   1.000
_cell.length_b   1.000
_cell.length_c   1.000
_cell.angle_alpha   90.00
_cell.angle_beta   90.00
_cell.angle_gamma   90.00
#
_symmetry.space_group_name_H-M   'P 1'
#
loop_
_entity.id
_entity.type
_entity.pdbx_description
1 polymer ?
#
loop_
_entity_poly.entity_id
_entity_poly.type
_entity_poly.pdbx_seq_one_letter_code
_entity_poly.pdbx_strand_id
1 'polypeptide(L)'
;MNIIAFIPATKAYEILFQNGDGGSEETCCIWEEDYQRNFITYIPPNVPRKNDDYYCSPCSSFDYLQHDGADLRNGILTHQTIDNTTTYWVHLQSSSYGEAHYEAIKGGYNKDACFMLSGSFLAAVIEELSYDDCKKIRGP
;
A
#
# COMPACT_ATOMS: atom_id res chain seq x y z
N MET A 1 11.21 5.33 -35.29
CA MET A 1 9.75 5.18 -35.11
C MET A 1 9.56 4.49 -33.76
N ASN A 2 9.42 5.27 -32.69
CA ASN A 2 9.22 4.71 -31.34
C ASN A 2 7.73 4.50 -31.15
N ILE A 3 7.32 3.23 -31.10
CA ILE A 3 5.98 2.86 -30.64
C ILE A 3 6.03 3.03 -29.12
N ILE A 4 5.53 4.15 -28.62
CA ILE A 4 5.10 4.25 -27.23
C ILE A 4 3.87 3.35 -27.16
N ALA A 5 4.05 2.14 -26.61
CA ALA A 5 2.94 1.28 -26.30
C ALA A 5 2.09 2.02 -25.25
N PHE A 6 0.95 2.56 -25.68
CA PHE A 6 -0.16 2.83 -24.78
C PHE A 6 -0.56 1.48 -24.21
N ILE A 7 -0.02 1.14 -23.04
CA ILE A 7 -0.58 0.10 -22.21
C ILE A 7 -2.06 0.51 -22.02
N PRO A 8 -3.04 -0.34 -22.37
CA PRO A 8 -4.42 -0.06 -22.05
C PRO A 8 -4.49 0.29 -20.56
N ALA A 9 -5.36 1.20 -20.15
CA ALA A 9 -5.70 1.35 -18.74
C ALA A 9 -6.33 0.03 -18.28
N THR A 10 -5.50 -0.98 -18.01
CA THR A 10 -5.90 -2.22 -17.37
C THR A 10 -6.45 -1.77 -16.03
N LYS A 11 -7.74 -2.00 -15.85
CA LYS A 11 -8.39 -1.76 -14.57
C LYS A 11 -7.55 -2.50 -13.52
N ALA A 12 -7.20 -1.82 -12.46
CA ALA A 12 -6.57 -2.37 -11.28
C ALA A 12 -7.59 -2.36 -10.13
N TYR A 13 -7.39 -3.20 -9.12
CA TYR A 13 -8.08 -2.97 -7.86
C TYR A 13 -7.44 -1.74 -7.19
N GLU A 14 -8.29 -0.82 -6.72
CA GLU A 14 -7.87 0.33 -5.93
C GLU A 14 -7.88 -0.06 -4.45
N ILE A 15 -6.77 0.18 -3.77
CA ILE A 15 -6.62 -0.14 -2.36
C ILE A 15 -6.28 1.14 -1.62
N LEU A 16 -7.11 1.48 -0.63
CA LEU A 16 -6.96 2.69 0.16
C LEU A 16 -6.41 2.34 1.53
N PHE A 17 -5.46 3.14 2.01
CA PHE A 17 -4.87 2.97 3.32
C PHE A 17 -5.05 4.23 4.14
N GLN A 18 -5.57 4.05 5.35
CA GLN A 18 -5.59 5.05 6.39
C GLN A 18 -4.53 4.70 7.45
N ASN A 19 -3.82 5.71 7.94
CA ASN A 19 -2.91 5.51 9.07
C ASN A 19 -3.74 5.40 10.36
N GLY A 20 -3.54 4.31 11.09
CA GLY A 20 -4.28 3.95 12.29
C GLY A 20 -3.56 4.18 13.61
N ASP A 21 -2.46 4.95 13.61
CA ASP A 21 -1.49 5.12 14.70
C ASP A 21 -0.33 4.12 14.67
N GLY A 22 0.80 4.56 15.24
CA GLY A 22 2.05 3.81 15.23
C GLY A 22 3.21 4.65 15.72
N GLY A 23 4.32 4.00 16.05
CA GLY A 23 5.51 4.72 16.50
C GLY A 23 6.27 5.38 15.35
N SER A 24 6.84 6.55 15.60
CA SER A 24 7.58 7.33 14.60
C SER A 24 9.00 6.83 14.36
N GLU A 25 9.50 5.96 15.24
CA GLU A 25 10.83 5.35 15.13
C GLU A 25 10.79 4.02 14.37
N GLU A 26 9.60 3.44 14.22
CA GLU A 26 9.33 2.23 13.47
C GLU A 26 9.01 2.52 12.02
N THR A 27 9.48 1.63 11.15
CA THR A 27 9.23 1.66 9.72
C THR A 27 8.15 0.64 9.37
N CYS A 28 7.09 1.12 8.73
CA CYS A 28 6.00 0.33 8.19
C CYS A 28 6.12 0.26 6.67
N CYS A 29 6.20 -0.95 6.13
CA CYS A 29 6.25 -1.24 4.70
C CYS A 29 5.00 -1.99 4.26
N ILE A 30 4.42 -1.57 3.14
CA ILE A 30 3.09 -2.03 2.68
C ILE A 30 3.19 -2.49 1.23
N TRP A 31 2.62 -3.67 0.94
CA TRP A 31 2.52 -4.20 -0.41
C TRP A 31 1.39 -5.20 -0.59
N GLU A 32 1.20 -5.64 -1.83
CA GLU A 32 0.22 -6.62 -2.25
C GLU A 32 0.87 -7.79 -2.99
N GLU A 33 0.43 -9.00 -2.62
CA GLU A 33 0.82 -10.26 -3.26
C GLU A 33 -0.42 -11.03 -3.75
N ASP A 34 -0.22 -11.92 -4.71
CA ASP A 34 -1.19 -12.95 -5.06
C ASP A 34 -1.07 -14.20 -4.14
N TYR A 35 -1.92 -15.20 -4.37
CA TYR A 35 -1.92 -16.43 -3.55
C TYR A 35 -0.62 -17.26 -3.68
N GLN A 36 0.18 -17.03 -4.71
CA GLN A 36 1.47 -17.68 -4.94
C GLN A 36 2.65 -16.87 -4.39
N ARG A 37 2.37 -15.74 -3.71
CA ARG A 37 3.38 -14.77 -3.25
C ARG A 37 4.10 -14.04 -4.37
N ASN A 38 3.45 -13.91 -5.53
CA ASN A 38 3.94 -13.01 -6.56
C ASN A 38 3.58 -11.58 -6.16
N PHE A 39 4.56 -10.68 -6.23
CA PHE A 39 4.35 -9.27 -6.03
C PHE A 39 3.43 -8.68 -7.10
N ILE A 40 2.37 -7.98 -6.69
CA ILE A 40 1.37 -7.41 -7.60
C ILE A 40 0.98 -5.97 -7.28
N THR A 41 1.68 -5.27 -6.37
CA THR A 41 1.53 -3.82 -6.24
C THR A 41 2.03 -3.13 -7.50
N TYR A 42 1.25 -2.20 -8.02
CA TYR A 42 1.66 -1.34 -9.11
C TYR A 42 2.52 -0.18 -8.59
N ILE A 43 3.79 -0.16 -9.00
CA ILE A 43 4.73 0.93 -8.75
C ILE A 43 4.91 1.75 -10.06
N PRO A 44 4.50 3.03 -10.11
CA PRO A 44 4.62 3.81 -11.33
C PRO A 44 6.08 3.98 -11.76
N PRO A 45 6.41 3.91 -13.06
CA PRO A 45 7.80 3.91 -13.54
C PRO A 45 8.58 5.20 -13.27
N ASN A 46 7.87 6.29 -12.95
CA ASN A 46 8.43 7.62 -12.75
C ASN A 46 8.66 7.99 -11.27
N VAL A 47 8.44 7.06 -10.33
CA VAL A 47 8.68 7.35 -8.91
C VAL A 47 10.18 7.32 -8.56
N PRO A 48 10.67 8.18 -7.64
CA PRO A 48 12.08 8.28 -7.29
C PRO A 48 12.70 6.97 -6.78
N ARG A 49 11.90 6.11 -6.14
CA ARG A 49 12.31 4.84 -5.54
C ARG A 49 11.76 3.61 -6.27
N LYS A 50 11.67 3.66 -7.60
CA LYS A 50 11.09 2.58 -8.43
C LYS A 50 11.69 1.17 -8.27
N ASN A 51 12.83 1.03 -7.58
CA ASN A 51 13.49 -0.26 -7.35
C ASN A 51 13.17 -0.83 -5.97
N ASP A 52 12.46 -0.07 -5.12
CA ASP A 52 11.92 -0.59 -3.88
C ASP A 52 10.58 -1.20 -4.26
N ASP A 53 10.46 -2.52 -4.13
CA ASP A 53 9.23 -3.26 -4.43
C ASP A 53 8.11 -2.91 -3.44
N TYR A 54 8.13 -1.80 -2.69
CA TYR A 54 7.10 -1.45 -1.72
C TYR A 54 7.28 -0.03 -1.19
N TYR A 55 6.21 0.54 -0.63
CA TYR A 55 6.28 1.82 0.06
C TYR A 55 6.54 1.61 1.54
N CYS A 56 7.61 2.22 2.07
CA CYS A 56 7.90 2.28 3.49
C CYS A 56 7.82 3.69 4.04
N SER A 57 7.23 3.84 5.21
CA SER A 57 7.11 5.12 5.92
C SER A 57 7.24 4.90 7.43
N PRO A 58 7.50 5.95 8.22
CA PRO A 58 7.28 5.86 9.65
C PRO A 58 5.88 5.33 9.96
N CYS A 59 5.73 4.37 10.87
CA CYS A 59 4.43 3.78 11.17
C CYS A 59 3.41 4.84 11.67
N SER A 60 3.90 5.96 12.23
CA SER A 60 3.09 7.09 12.68
C SER A 60 2.44 7.93 11.57
N SER A 61 2.94 7.90 10.33
CA SER A 61 2.39 8.75 9.24
C SER A 61 2.86 8.34 7.84
N PHE A 62 1.98 8.52 6.85
CA PHE A 62 2.28 8.37 5.42
C PHE A 62 2.91 9.61 4.77
N ASP A 63 3.03 10.75 5.48
CA ASP A 63 3.36 12.05 4.88
C ASP A 63 4.65 12.05 4.03
N TYR A 64 5.61 11.19 4.35
CA TYR A 64 6.85 11.08 3.58
C TYR A 64 6.67 10.43 2.21
N LEU A 65 5.66 9.57 2.03
CA LEU A 65 5.44 8.81 0.81
C LEU A 65 5.05 9.68 -0.40
N GLN A 66 4.49 10.87 -0.15
CA GLN A 66 4.22 11.83 -1.23
C GLN A 66 5.50 12.26 -1.96
N HIS A 67 6.63 12.30 -1.26
CA HIS A 67 7.94 12.63 -1.84
C HIS A 67 8.52 11.46 -2.65
N ASP A 68 8.08 10.24 -2.33
CA ASP A 68 8.42 9.02 -3.05
C ASP A 68 7.44 8.72 -4.20
N GLY A 69 6.54 9.66 -4.53
CA GLY A 69 5.64 9.58 -5.68
C GLY A 69 4.37 8.76 -5.45
N ALA A 70 4.09 8.39 -4.19
CA ALA A 70 2.83 7.74 -3.84
C ALA A 70 1.64 8.73 -3.92
N ASP A 71 0.46 8.22 -4.27
CA ASP A 71 -0.77 9.02 -4.29
C ASP A 71 -1.37 9.11 -2.89
N LEU A 72 -1.06 10.20 -2.18
CA LEU A 72 -1.56 10.51 -0.83
C LEU A 72 -2.46 11.74 -0.88
N ARG A 73 -3.74 11.59 -0.52
CA ARG A 73 -4.70 12.71 -0.46
C ARG A 73 -5.51 12.65 0.81
N ASN A 74 -5.58 13.76 1.53
CA ASN A 74 -6.30 13.88 2.80
C ASN A 74 -5.95 12.75 3.80
N GLY A 75 -4.69 12.34 3.86
CA GLY A 75 -4.22 11.26 4.73
C GLY A 75 -4.55 9.84 4.26
N ILE A 76 -5.14 9.67 3.08
CA ILE A 76 -5.43 8.37 2.47
C ILE A 76 -4.40 8.08 1.39
N LEU A 77 -3.60 7.02 1.61
CA LEU A 77 -2.65 6.49 0.65
C LEU A 77 -3.40 5.57 -0.33
N THR A 78 -3.15 5.73 -1.62
CA THR A 78 -3.76 4.91 -2.68
C THR A 78 -2.72 4.00 -3.31
N HIS A 79 -2.96 2.70 -3.23
CA HIS A 79 -2.28 1.69 -4.03
C HIS A 79 -3.18 1.17 -5.13
N GLN A 80 -2.57 0.53 -6.11
CA GLN A 80 -3.23 -0.22 -7.16
C GLN A 80 -2.53 -1.56 -7.31
N THR A 81 -3.28 -2.61 -7.63
CA THR A 81 -2.69 -3.85 -8.14
C THR A 81 -2.26 -3.68 -9.61
N ILE A 82 -1.44 -4.59 -10.14
CA ILE A 82 -1.07 -4.58 -11.57
C ILE A 82 -2.26 -4.88 -12.51
N ASP A 83 -3.30 -5.55 -12.01
CA ASP A 83 -4.52 -5.91 -12.73
C ASP A 83 -5.73 -6.04 -11.77
N ASN A 84 -6.97 -6.15 -12.28
CA ASN A 84 -8.20 -6.32 -11.49
C ASN A 84 -8.85 -7.71 -11.64
N THR A 85 -8.04 -8.72 -11.89
CA THR A 85 -8.47 -10.11 -12.07
C THR A 85 -7.81 -11.07 -11.08
N THR A 86 -6.64 -10.68 -10.57
CA THR A 86 -5.84 -11.43 -9.62
C THR A 86 -6.29 -11.12 -8.21
N THR A 87 -6.75 -12.14 -7.47
CA THR A 87 -7.03 -12.02 -6.04
C THR A 87 -5.76 -11.60 -5.31
N TYR A 88 -5.88 -10.66 -4.38
CA TYR A 88 -4.73 -10.09 -3.66
C TYR A 88 -4.82 -10.25 -2.14
N TRP A 89 -3.64 -10.17 -1.52
CA TRP A 89 -3.38 -10.10 -0.10
C TRP A 89 -2.58 -8.83 0.17
N VAL A 90 -3.01 -8.04 1.15
CA VAL A 90 -2.26 -6.90 1.67
C VAL A 90 -1.33 -7.39 2.76
N HIS A 91 -0.09 -6.95 2.68
CA HIS A 91 0.95 -7.18 3.66
C HIS A 91 1.32 -5.85 4.32
N LEU A 92 1.48 -5.90 5.64
CA LEU A 92 2.03 -4.81 6.44
C LEU A 92 3.16 -5.39 7.27
N GLN A 93 4.37 -4.89 7.04
CA GLN A 93 5.52 -5.17 7.88
C GLN A 93 5.83 -3.96 8.75
N SER A 94 5.92 -4.17 10.07
CA SER A 94 6.47 -3.21 11.02
C SER A 94 7.86 -3.66 11.45
N SER A 95 8.82 -2.74 11.49
CA SER A 95 10.19 -3.01 11.90
C SER A 95 10.80 -1.81 12.63
N SER A 96 11.68 -2.07 13.60
CA SER A 96 12.55 -1.04 14.19
C SER A 96 13.99 -1.32 13.79
N TYR A 97 14.77 -0.26 13.54
CA TYR A 97 16.12 -0.27 12.96
C TYR A 97 17.01 -1.44 13.43
N GLY A 98 17.01 -2.55 12.68
CA GLY A 98 17.89 -3.71 12.88
C GLY A 98 17.32 -4.88 13.73
N GLU A 99 16.06 -4.84 14.13
CA GLU A 99 15.41 -5.87 14.96
C GLU A 99 14.38 -6.74 14.21
N ALA A 100 13.74 -7.67 14.95
CA ALA A 100 12.69 -8.56 14.45
C ALA A 100 11.56 -7.80 13.76
N HIS A 101 11.06 -8.36 12.66
CA HIS A 101 9.97 -7.77 11.88
C HIS A 101 8.65 -8.44 12.28
N TYR A 102 7.60 -7.64 12.42
CA TYR A 102 6.24 -8.13 12.62
C TYR A 102 5.45 -7.93 11.35
N GLU A 103 4.81 -9.00 10.89
CA GLU A 103 4.03 -8.98 9.67
C GLU A 103 2.56 -9.28 9.99
N ALA A 104 1.68 -8.46 9.42
CA ALA A 104 0.26 -8.76 9.29
C ALA A 104 -0.07 -8.96 7.83
N ILE A 105 -0.90 -9.97 7.56
CA ILE A 105 -1.37 -10.29 6.22
C ILE A 105 -2.89 -10.36 6.27
N LYS A 106 -3.55 -9.67 5.35
CA LYS A 106 -5.01 -9.73 5.19
C LYS A 106 -5.35 -9.82 3.72
N GLY A 107 -6.10 -10.83 3.32
CA GLY A 107 -6.31 -11.06 1.90
C GLY A 107 -7.42 -12.02 1.51
N GLY A 108 -7.38 -12.41 0.24
CA GLY A 108 -8.48 -13.06 -0.46
C GLY A 108 -9.43 -12.06 -1.12
N TYR A 109 -8.96 -10.84 -1.40
CA TYR A 109 -9.77 -9.77 -1.99
C TYR A 109 -9.71 -9.82 -3.52
N ASN A 110 -10.85 -9.58 -4.14
CA ASN A 110 -11.04 -9.48 -5.59
C ASN A 110 -11.92 -8.26 -5.93
N LYS A 111 -11.75 -7.19 -5.14
CA LYS A 111 -12.48 -5.93 -5.20
C LYS A 111 -11.61 -4.80 -4.64
N ASP A 112 -11.99 -3.56 -4.93
CA ASP A 112 -11.46 -2.39 -4.25
C ASP A 112 -11.73 -2.50 -2.74
N ALA A 113 -10.80 -2.05 -1.92
CA ALA A 113 -10.88 -2.15 -0.46
C ALA A 113 -10.20 -0.98 0.24
N CYS A 114 -10.53 -0.80 1.51
CA CYS A 114 -9.82 0.14 2.36
C CYS A 114 -9.38 -0.54 3.66
N PHE A 115 -8.20 -0.16 4.14
CA PHE A 115 -7.65 -0.68 5.37
C PHE A 115 -7.09 0.44 6.24
N MET A 116 -7.22 0.26 7.55
CA MET A 116 -6.44 0.98 8.52
C MET A 116 -5.21 0.16 8.88
N LEU A 117 -4.05 0.82 8.85
CA LEU A 117 -2.76 0.20 9.11
C LEU A 117 -2.16 0.78 10.38
N SER A 118 -1.82 -0.09 11.32
CA SER A 118 -1.14 0.30 12.57
C SER A 118 0.09 -0.55 12.78
N GLY A 119 1.22 0.10 13.10
CA GLY A 119 2.48 -0.60 13.35
C GLY A 119 3.23 -0.02 14.54
N SER A 120 3.89 -0.90 15.30
CA SER A 120 4.74 -0.53 16.43
C SER A 120 5.89 -1.51 16.56
N PHE A 121 6.78 -1.27 17.52
CA PHE A 121 7.95 -2.11 17.77
C PHE A 121 7.68 -3.62 17.75
N LEU A 122 6.52 -4.06 18.27
CA LEU A 122 6.16 -5.49 18.38
C LEU A 122 4.83 -5.86 17.71
N ALA A 123 4.31 -5.02 16.81
CA ALA A 123 3.02 -5.28 16.19
C ALA A 123 2.91 -4.73 14.77
N ALA A 124 2.18 -5.46 13.95
CA ALA A 124 1.59 -4.99 12.71
C ALA A 124 0.11 -5.40 12.73
N VAL A 125 -0.78 -4.49 12.35
CA VAL A 125 -2.23 -4.72 12.36
C VAL A 125 -2.85 -4.13 11.10
N ILE A 126 -3.70 -4.94 10.45
CA ILE A 126 -4.51 -4.52 9.30
C ILE A 126 -6.00 -4.68 9.67
N GLU A 127 -6.69 -3.56 9.79
CA GLU A 127 -8.14 -3.51 10.00
C GLU A 127 -8.84 -3.16 8.68
N GLU A 128 -9.92 -3.86 8.33
CA GLU A 128 -10.68 -3.53 7.11
C GLU A 128 -11.69 -2.43 7.44
N LEU A 129 -11.70 -1.39 6.62
CA LEU A 129 -12.62 -0.26 6.72
C LEU A 129 -13.61 -0.26 5.54
N SER A 130 -14.63 0.59 5.65
CA SER A 130 -15.53 0.90 4.55
C SER A 130 -14.80 1.62 3.42
N TYR A 131 -14.69 0.99 2.25
CA TYR A 131 -14.07 1.58 1.07
C TYR A 131 -14.74 2.90 0.65
N ASP A 132 -16.07 2.95 0.68
CA ASP A 132 -16.82 4.16 0.31
C ASP A 132 -16.55 5.33 1.26
N ASP A 133 -16.32 5.07 2.54
CA ASP A 133 -16.00 6.13 3.50
C ASP A 133 -14.57 6.62 3.36
N CYS A 134 -13.60 5.72 3.16
CA CYS A 134 -12.23 6.12 2.83
C CYS A 134 -12.17 6.94 1.54
N LYS A 135 -12.96 6.57 0.52
CA LYS A 135 -13.04 7.29 -0.74
C LYS A 135 -13.60 8.70 -0.57
N LYS A 136 -14.62 8.88 0.31
CA LYS A 136 -15.13 10.21 0.67
C LYS A 136 -14.08 11.05 1.39
N ILE A 137 -13.31 10.47 2.30
CA ILE A 137 -12.23 11.16 3.03
C ILE A 137 -11.12 11.59 2.07
N ARG A 138 -10.63 10.65 1.25
CA ARG A 138 -9.60 10.90 0.23
C ARG A 138 -9.97 12.08 -0.67
N GLY A 139 -11.25 12.17 -1.01
CA GLY A 139 -11.74 13.15 -1.97
C GLY A 139 -11.47 12.73 -3.42
N PRO A 140 -11.70 13.65 -4.37
CA PRO A 140 -11.52 13.40 -5.81
C PRO A 140 -10.06 13.23 -6.23
#